data_AF-A0A257LJR0-F1
#
_entry.id   AF-A0A257LJR0-F1
#
_cell.length_a   1.000
_cell.length_b   1.000
_cell.length_c   1.000
_cell.angle_alpha   90.00
_cell.angle_beta   90.00
_cell.angle_gamma   90.00
#
_symmetry.space_group_name_H-M   'P 1'
#
loop_
_entity.id
_entity.type
_entity.pdbx_description
1 polymer ?
#
loop_
_entity_poly.entity_id
_entity_poly.type
_entity_poly.pdbx_seq_one_letter_code
_entity_poly.pdbx_strand_id
1 'polypeptide(L)'
;MRTLTGITPSGTLHIGNYFGAMRPAIDAQTRGDCFYFIADYHSMTTVTDPVERRKNTLGIALDWLACGLDPKTSVFWRQSDVPEVCELMWLLGSLAPMGLMERAHSYK
;
A
#
# COMPACT_ATOMS: atom_id res chain seq x y z
N MET A 1 -17.94 -3.18 -8.45
CA MET A 1 -16.92 -2.09 -8.50
C MET A 1 -15.60 -2.69 -8.02
N ARG A 2 -14.47 -2.30 -8.62
CA ARG A 2 -13.14 -2.79 -8.22
C ARG A 2 -12.39 -1.68 -7.49
N THR A 3 -11.82 -1.98 -6.33
CA THR A 3 -11.11 -1.01 -5.48
C THR A 3 -9.67 -1.45 -5.28
N LEU A 4 -8.73 -0.50 -5.34
CA LEU A 4 -7.30 -0.73 -5.08
C LEU A 4 -6.82 0.27 -4.01
N THR A 5 -6.10 -0.20 -2.99
CA THR A 5 -5.56 0.65 -1.93
C THR A 5 -4.16 0.17 -1.52
N GLY A 6 -3.20 1.11 -1.49
CA GLY A 6 -1.83 0.86 -1.05
C GLY A 6 -1.58 1.39 0.36
N ILE A 7 -0.80 0.65 1.14
CA ILE A 7 -0.51 0.94 2.55
C ILE A 7 1.01 0.96 2.73
N THR A 8 1.59 2.13 2.99
CA THR A 8 3.04 2.27 3.13
C THR A 8 3.50 1.82 4.52
N PRO A 9 4.48 0.89 4.64
CA PRO A 9 5.05 0.49 5.92
C PRO A 9 6.10 1.49 6.43
N SER A 10 5.64 2.66 6.89
CA SER A 10 6.48 3.74 7.42
C SER A 10 6.47 3.87 8.94
N GLY A 11 5.86 2.91 9.66
CA GLY A 11 5.82 2.89 11.12
C GLY A 11 4.57 2.19 11.65
N THR A 12 4.35 2.29 12.96
CA THR A 12 3.17 1.75 13.62
C THR A 12 1.91 2.53 13.21
N LEU A 13 0.85 1.81 12.87
CA LEU A 13 -0.44 2.42 12.56
C LEU A 13 -1.02 3.11 13.79
N HIS A 14 -1.64 4.27 13.58
CA HIS A 14 -2.34 5.01 14.62
C HIS A 14 -3.84 5.10 14.33
N ILE A 15 -4.61 5.63 15.28
CA ILE A 15 -6.08 5.70 15.19
C ILE A 15 -6.59 6.43 13.94
N GLY A 16 -5.84 7.43 13.46
CA GLY A 16 -6.11 8.09 12.17
C GLY A 16 -6.08 7.14 10.97
N ASN A 17 -5.16 6.17 10.91
CA ASN A 17 -5.14 5.17 9.82
C ASN A 17 -6.36 4.25 9.93
N TYR A 18 -6.74 3.88 11.14
CA TYR A 18 -7.89 3.00 11.37
C TYR A 18 -9.19 3.63 10.86
N PHE A 19 -9.52 4.84 11.32
CA PHE A 19 -10.75 5.51 10.91
C PHE A 19 -10.71 6.07 9.49
N GLY A 20 -9.54 6.47 9.01
CA GLY A 20 -9.36 7.08 7.70
C GLY A 20 -9.33 6.08 6.55
N ALA A 21 -8.74 4.90 6.75
CA ALA A 21 -8.50 3.93 5.69
C ALA A 21 -8.95 2.50 6.03
N MET A 22 -8.60 1.97 7.21
CA MET A 22 -8.83 0.55 7.52
C MET A 22 -10.30 0.22 7.66
N ARG A 23 -11.05 0.94 8.50
CA ARG A 23 -12.47 0.67 8.74
C ARG A 23 -13.29 0.76 7.45
N PRO A 24 -13.19 1.84 6.62
CA PRO A 24 -13.88 1.87 5.34
C PRO A 24 -13.51 0.71 4.41
N ALA A 25 -12.24 0.30 4.38
CA ALA A 25 -11.79 -0.83 3.57
C ALA A 25 -12.41 -2.16 4.05
N ILE A 26 -12.39 -2.42 5.35
CA ILE A 26 -12.98 -3.61 5.98
C ILE A 26 -14.50 -3.66 5.73
N ASP A 27 -15.19 -2.53 5.81
CA ASP A 27 -16.64 -2.46 5.53
C ASP A 27 -16.96 -2.68 4.04
N ALA A 28 -16.02 -2.33 3.15
CA ALA A 28 -16.18 -2.44 1.70
C ALA A 28 -15.81 -3.81 1.13
N GLN A 29 -15.01 -4.62 1.84
CA GLN A 29 -14.46 -5.89 1.34
C GLN A 29 -15.52 -6.90 0.87
N THR A 30 -16.76 -6.80 1.35
CA THR A 30 -17.88 -7.68 0.98
C THR A 30 -18.71 -7.16 -0.21
N ARG A 31 -18.40 -5.98 -0.74
CA ARG A 31 -19.22 -5.25 -1.73
C ARG A 31 -18.66 -5.29 -3.16
N GLY A 32 -17.53 -5.95 -3.38
CA GLY A 32 -16.90 -6.09 -4.70
C GLY A 32 -15.43 -6.53 -4.61
N ASP A 33 -14.76 -6.57 -5.76
CA ASP A 33 -13.34 -6.94 -5.83
C ASP A 33 -12.47 -5.90 -5.12
N CYS A 34 -11.92 -6.26 -3.97
CA CYS A 34 -11.07 -5.37 -3.19
C CYS A 34 -9.61 -5.85 -3.19
N PHE A 35 -8.72 -4.94 -3.55
CA PHE A 35 -7.28 -5.16 -3.66
C PHE A 35 -6.55 -4.23 -2.68
N TYR A 36 -5.87 -4.82 -1.71
CA TYR A 36 -5.08 -4.11 -0.70
C TYR A 36 -3.63 -4.56 -0.80
N PHE A 37 -2.68 -3.63 -0.77
CA PHE A 37 -1.27 -4.02 -0.81
C PHE A 37 -0.40 -3.23 0.14
N ILE A 38 0.61 -3.92 0.68
CA ILE A 38 1.66 -3.32 1.50
C ILE A 38 2.72 -2.77 0.56
N ALA A 39 2.81 -1.45 0.48
CA ALA A 39 3.64 -0.71 -0.47
C ALA A 39 5.11 -0.63 -0.02
N ASP A 40 5.78 -1.77 0.09
CA ASP A 40 7.14 -1.88 0.64
C ASP A 40 8.24 -1.31 -0.27
N TYR A 41 8.01 -1.17 -1.58
CA TYR A 41 8.90 -0.36 -2.42
C TYR A 41 8.69 1.14 -2.19
N HIS A 42 7.45 1.60 -1.96
CA HIS A 42 7.20 3.01 -1.66
C HIS A 42 7.86 3.43 -0.36
N SER A 43 7.91 2.55 0.66
CA SER A 43 8.61 2.86 1.91
C SER A 43 10.12 2.99 1.76
N MET A 44 10.73 2.51 0.67
CA MET A 44 12.18 2.70 0.45
C MET A 44 12.58 4.17 0.28
N THR A 45 11.62 5.06 -0.02
CA THR A 45 11.86 6.50 -0.11
C THR A 45 12.02 7.18 1.25
N THR A 46 11.56 6.55 2.34
CA THR A 46 11.54 7.14 3.69
C THR A 46 12.18 6.25 4.75
N VAL A 47 12.07 4.92 4.63
CA VAL A 47 12.61 3.92 5.57
C VAL A 47 13.87 3.29 4.97
N THR A 48 15.03 3.69 5.52
CA THR A 48 16.35 3.25 5.06
C THR A 48 16.81 1.94 5.71
N ASP A 49 16.41 1.66 6.96
CA ASP A 49 16.77 0.42 7.66
C ASP A 49 15.96 -0.79 7.13
N PRO A 50 16.62 -1.81 6.55
CA PRO A 50 15.94 -3.01 6.06
C PRO A 50 15.29 -3.84 7.18
N VAL A 51 15.84 -3.83 8.40
CA VAL A 51 15.26 -4.56 9.54
C VAL A 51 13.96 -3.91 9.96
N GLU A 52 13.98 -2.58 10.12
CA GLU A 52 12.78 -1.79 10.39
C GLU A 52 11.70 -1.98 9.31
N ARG A 53 12.06 -1.88 8.03
CA ARG A 53 11.10 -2.06 6.92
C ARG A 53 10.43 -3.43 6.96
N ARG A 54 11.18 -4.50 7.21
CA ARG A 54 10.62 -5.86 7.33
C ARG A 54 9.67 -5.97 8.52
N LYS A 55 10.06 -5.40 9.67
CA LYS A 55 9.21 -5.35 10.87
C LYS A 55 7.91 -4.58 10.60
N ASN A 56 7.98 -3.40 9.99
CA ASN A 56 6.79 -2.58 9.69
C ASN A 56 5.88 -3.26 8.66
N THR A 57 6.46 -3.90 7.64
CA THR A 57 5.70 -4.66 6.63
C THR A 57 4.88 -5.78 7.29
N LEU A 58 5.52 -6.57 8.17
CA LEU A 58 4.84 -7.63 8.91
C LEU A 58 3.80 -7.06 9.90
N GLY A 59 4.16 -5.99 10.62
CA GLY A 59 3.26 -5.33 11.57
C GLY A 59 1.97 -4.85 10.92
N ILE A 60 2.06 -4.15 9.78
CA ILE A 60 0.89 -3.71 9.03
C ILE A 60 0.05 -4.89 8.54
N ALA A 61 0.68 -5.96 8.06
CA ALA A 61 -0.06 -7.16 7.65
C ALA A 61 -0.89 -7.72 8.83
N LEU A 62 -0.28 -7.84 10.00
CA LEU A 62 -0.93 -8.32 11.21
C LEU A 62 -2.06 -7.38 11.67
N ASP A 63 -1.82 -6.07 11.68
CA ASP A 63 -2.80 -5.07 12.12
C ASP A 63 -4.06 -5.11 11.25
N TRP A 64 -3.91 -5.18 9.92
CA TRP A 64 -5.05 -5.23 9.01
C TRP A 64 -5.86 -6.53 9.15
N LEU A 65 -5.18 -7.67 9.28
CA LEU A 65 -5.84 -8.95 9.53
C LEU A 65 -6.55 -8.96 10.90
N ALA A 66 -5.90 -8.44 11.94
CA ALA A 66 -6.46 -8.36 13.28
C ALA A 66 -7.68 -7.43 13.36
N CYS A 67 -7.70 -6.35 12.58
CA CYS A 67 -8.85 -5.46 12.48
C CYS A 67 -10.03 -6.03 11.67
N GLY A 68 -9.85 -7.15 10.96
CA GLY A 68 -10.93 -7.86 10.28
C GLY A 68 -10.89 -7.82 8.76
N LEU A 69 -9.75 -7.50 8.14
CA LEU A 69 -9.55 -7.77 6.73
C LEU A 69 -9.51 -9.30 6.52
N ASP A 70 -10.39 -9.82 5.67
CA ASP A 70 -10.49 -11.24 5.34
C ASP A 70 -9.90 -11.53 3.95
N PRO A 71 -8.75 -12.24 3.86
CA PRO A 71 -8.14 -12.64 2.60
C PRO A 71 -8.99 -13.59 1.74
N LYS A 72 -10.08 -14.15 2.29
CA LYS A 72 -11.04 -14.95 1.52
C LYS A 72 -11.98 -14.10 0.68
N THR A 73 -12.16 -12.84 1.05
CA THR A 73 -13.07 -11.90 0.37
C THR A 73 -12.33 -10.78 -0.34
N SER A 74 -11.03 -10.62 -0.08
CA SER A 74 -10.18 -9.56 -0.65
C SER A 74 -8.80 -10.10 -1.02
N VAL A 75 -8.15 -9.44 -1.98
CA VAL A 75 -6.76 -9.73 -2.35
C VAL A 75 -5.85 -8.85 -1.49
N PHE A 76 -5.00 -9.48 -0.68
CA PHE A 76 -4.05 -8.78 0.18
C PHE A 76 -2.62 -9.29 -0.04
N TRP A 77 -1.70 -8.42 -0.47
CA TRP A 77 -0.33 -8.82 -0.82
C TRP A 77 0.72 -7.76 -0.47
N ARG A 78 2.00 -8.12 -0.60
CA ARG A 78 3.13 -7.19 -0.49
C ARG A 78 3.59 -6.77 -1.88
N GLN A 79 3.80 -5.47 -2.11
CA GLN A 79 4.11 -4.91 -3.43
C GLN A 79 5.28 -5.62 -4.12
N SER A 80 6.37 -5.90 -3.38
CA SER A 80 7.54 -6.59 -3.93
C SER A 80 7.34 -8.06 -4.31
N ASP A 81 6.23 -8.70 -3.94
CA ASP A 81 5.91 -10.08 -4.32
C ASP A 81 5.27 -10.18 -5.72
N VAL A 82 4.91 -9.04 -6.34
CA VAL A 82 4.27 -8.97 -7.65
C VAL A 82 5.17 -8.13 -8.58
N PRO A 83 6.12 -8.76 -9.30
CA PRO A 83 7.11 -8.04 -10.13
C PRO A 83 6.48 -7.16 -11.21
N GLU A 84 5.28 -7.51 -11.67
CA GLU A 84 4.50 -6.76 -12.67
C GLU A 84 4.23 -5.31 -12.22
N VAL A 85 4.17 -5.05 -10.90
CA VAL A 85 4.03 -3.68 -10.39
C VAL A 85 5.24 -2.81 -10.75
N CYS A 86 6.45 -3.38 -10.67
CA CYS A 86 7.68 -2.68 -11.00
C CYS A 86 7.84 -2.53 -12.53
N GLU A 87 7.51 -3.57 -13.29
CA GLU A 87 7.53 -3.54 -14.75
C GLU A 87 6.56 -2.49 -15.31
N LEU A 88 5.34 -2.43 -14.78
CA LEU A 88 4.35 -1.44 -15.18
C LEU A 88 4.82 -0.02 -14.82
N MET A 89 5.44 0.18 -13.66
CA MET A 89 6.01 1.47 -13.27
C MET A 89 7.06 1.95 -14.28
N TRP A 90 7.92 1.07 -14.79
CA TRP A 90 8.91 1.41 -15.81
C TRP A 90 8.25 1.86 -17.13
N LEU A 91 7.23 1.13 -17.59
CA LEU A 91 6.48 1.47 -18.80
C LEU A 91 5.78 2.84 -18.66
N LEU A 92 5.11 3.07 -17.52
CA LEU A 92 4.44 4.34 -17.25
C LEU A 92 5.42 5.49 -17.09
N GLY A 93 6.58 5.27 -16.44
CA GLY A 93 7.64 6.25 -16.28
C GLY A 93 8.19 6.74 -17.62
N SER A 94 8.25 5.87 -18.64
CA SER A 94 8.67 6.23 -20.00
C SER A 94 7.69 7.20 -20.69
N LEU A 95 6.46 7.33 -20.17
CA LEU A 95 5.43 8.24 -20.67
C LEU A 95 5.24 9.48 -19.77
N ALA A 96 5.90 9.52 -18.60
CA ALA A 96 5.76 10.58 -17.61
C ALA A 96 6.99 11.50 -17.63
N PRO A 97 6.91 12.70 -18.24
CA PRO A 97 8.04 13.62 -18.30
C PRO A 97 8.39 14.17 -16.91
N MET A 98 9.67 14.48 -16.68
CA MET A 98 10.16 15.00 -15.39
C MET A 98 9.38 16.21 -14.86
N GLY A 99 9.01 17.15 -15.75
CA GLY A 99 8.22 18.32 -15.34
C GLY A 99 6.83 17.99 -14.81
N LEU A 100 6.25 16.80 -15.10
CA LEU A 100 5.02 16.34 -14.45
C LEU A 100 5.28 15.96 -12.99
N MET A 101 6.38 15.25 -12.73
CA MET A 101 6.77 14.82 -11.38
C MET A 101 7.07 16.01 -10.48
N GLU A 102 7.81 17.01 -10.98
CA GLU A 102 8.16 18.23 -10.23
C GLU A 102 6.96 19.08 -9.80
N ARG A 103 5.83 18.94 -10.50
CA ARG A 103 4.58 19.66 -10.18
C ARG A 103 3.72 18.94 -9.16
N ALA A 104 4.01 17.68 -8.82
CA ALA A 104 3.26 16.95 -7.81
C ALA A 104 3.42 17.63 -6.44
N HIS A 105 2.31 17.96 -5.77
CA HIS A 105 2.36 18.65 -4.47
C HIS A 105 3.10 17.82 -3.42
N SER A 106 2.95 16.49 -3.44
CA SER A 106 3.64 15.58 -2.51
C SER A 106 5.14 15.42 -2.79
N TYR A 107 5.64 15.91 -3.92
CA TYR A 107 7.07 15.92 -4.26
C TYR A 107 7.79 17.17 -3.72
N LYS A 108 7.05 18.26 -3.50
CA LYS A 108 7.57 19.50 -2.92
C LYS A 108 7.62 19.43 -1.40
#